data_AF-Q8T7S5-F1
#
_entry.id   AF-Q8T7S5-F1
#
_cell.length_a   1.000
_cell.length_b   1.000
_cell.length_c   1.000
_cell.angle_alpha   90.00
_cell.angle_beta   90.00
_cell.angle_gamma   90.00
#
_symmetry.space_group_name_H-M   'P 1'
#
loop_
_entity.id
_entity.type
_entity.pdbx_description
1 polymer ?
#
loop_
_entity_poly.entity_id
_entity_poly.type
_entity_poly.pdbx_seq_one_letter_code
_entity_poly.pdbx_strand_id
1 'polypeptide(L)'
;ADVGLALGTLYGNVFSQTTICRFEALQLSFKNMCKLKPLLQKWLDEADSTTGTATSIDKMAAQGSKRKKRTSIEVSVKSMLEQHFLKQPKPAANEISGLADSLQLEKEVVRV
;
A
#
# COMPACT_ATOMS: atom_id res chain seq x y z
N ALA A 1 -12.43 8.89 1.55
CA ALA A 1 -11.14 8.20 1.30
C ALA A 1 -10.78 8.30 -0.19
N ASP A 2 -11.16 9.42 -0.81
CA ASP A 2 -11.62 9.37 -2.20
C ASP A 2 -10.52 9.86 -3.14
N VAL A 3 -9.66 10.75 -2.65
CA VAL A 3 -8.46 11.25 -3.35
C VAL A 3 -7.49 10.11 -3.68
N GLY A 4 -7.15 9.27 -2.69
CA GLY A 4 -6.18 8.18 -2.88
C GLY A 4 -6.67 7.08 -3.84
N LEU A 5 -7.99 6.87 -3.90
CA LEU A 5 -8.63 5.96 -4.84
C LEU A 5 -8.68 6.57 -6.25
N ALA A 6 -9.09 7.84 -6.38
CA ALA A 6 -9.11 8.56 -7.64
C ALA A 6 -7.73 8.65 -8.30
N LEU A 7 -6.68 8.89 -7.52
CA LEU A 7 -5.30 8.82 -8.01
C LEU A 7 -4.92 7.45 -8.54
N GLY A 8 -5.41 6.37 -7.91
CA GLY A 8 -5.14 5.01 -8.36
C GLY A 8 -5.77 4.68 -9.70
N THR A 9 -6.94 5.25 -9.96
CA THR A 9 -7.61 5.20 -11.25
C THR A 9 -6.84 5.99 -12.32
N LEU A 10 -6.44 7.22 -12.03
CA LEU A 10 -5.83 8.11 -13.03
C LEU A 10 -4.37 7.75 -13.36
N TYR A 11 -3.65 7.21 -12.38
CA TYR A 11 -2.19 7.03 -12.45
C TYR A 11 -1.73 5.60 -12.12
N GLY A 12 -2.66 4.64 -12.02
CA GLY A 12 -2.38 3.22 -11.83
C GLY A 12 -1.84 2.82 -10.45
N ASN A 13 -1.77 3.77 -9.50
CA ASN A 13 -1.24 3.53 -8.15
C ASN A 13 -2.20 4.04 -7.06
N VAL A 14 -2.93 3.12 -6.43
CA VAL A 14 -3.85 3.46 -5.32
C VAL A 14 -3.05 3.87 -4.09
N PHE A 15 -3.32 5.06 -3.57
CA PHE A 15 -2.76 5.55 -2.31
C PHE A 15 -3.75 5.34 -1.17
N SER A 16 -3.27 5.01 0.03
CA SER A 16 -4.14 4.89 1.20
C SER A 16 -4.47 6.26 1.78
N GLN A 17 -5.57 6.37 2.52
CA GLN A 17 -5.90 7.60 3.26
C GLN A 17 -4.74 8.03 4.16
N THR A 18 -4.04 7.09 4.79
CA THR A 18 -2.85 7.38 5.62
C THR A 18 -1.74 8.06 4.80
N THR A 19 -1.55 7.70 3.53
CA THR A 19 -0.58 8.38 2.67
C THR A 19 -0.98 9.83 2.41
N ILE A 20 -2.27 10.08 2.12
CA ILE A 20 -2.80 11.42 1.86
C ILE A 20 -2.69 12.30 3.11
N CYS A 21 -3.15 11.81 4.26
CA CYS A 21 -3.07 12.52 5.54
C CYS A 21 -1.61 12.90 5.90
N ARG A 22 -0.65 11.99 5.69
CA ARG A 22 0.78 12.30 5.91
C ARG A 22 1.33 13.31 4.90
N PHE A 23 0.82 13.34 3.67
CA PHE A 23 1.19 14.36 2.69
C PHE A 23 0.72 15.75 3.14
N GLU A 24 -0.54 15.87 3.54
CA GLU A 24 -1.14 17.12 4.04
C GLU A 24 -0.44 17.65 5.30
N ALA A 25 -0.08 16.75 6.21
CA ALA A 25 0.61 17.09 7.45
C ALA A 25 2.13 17.31 7.30
N LEU A 26 2.69 17.26 6.07
CA LEU A 26 4.13 17.35 5.82
C LEU A 26 4.98 16.25 6.50
N GLN A 27 4.38 15.07 6.73
CA GLN A 27 4.96 13.95 7.48
C GLN A 27 5.54 12.83 6.58
N LEU A 28 5.89 13.15 5.34
CA LEU A 28 6.63 12.26 4.45
C LEU A 28 8.03 12.83 4.23
N SER A 29 8.97 11.97 3.85
CA SER A 29 10.30 12.44 3.44
C SER A 29 10.19 13.40 2.26
N PHE A 30 11.14 14.33 2.14
CA PHE A 30 11.18 15.30 1.04
C PHE A 30 11.04 14.63 -0.33
N LYS A 31 11.79 13.53 -0.56
CA LYS A 31 11.72 12.77 -1.82
C LYS A 31 10.32 12.20 -2.08
N ASN A 32 9.61 11.74 -1.05
CA ASN A 32 8.23 11.24 -1.21
C ASN A 32 7.25 12.37 -1.48
N MET A 33 7.43 13.52 -0.84
CA MET A 33 6.64 14.72 -1.10
C MET A 33 6.78 15.17 -2.56
N CYS A 34 8.02 15.30 -3.06
CA CYS A 34 8.27 15.67 -4.45
C CYS A 34 7.65 14.70 -5.47
N LYS A 35 7.56 13.42 -5.13
CA LYS A 35 6.91 12.42 -5.98
C LYS A 35 5.38 12.53 -5.98
N LEU A 36 4.77 12.82 -4.83
CA LEU A 36 3.32 12.89 -4.68
C LEU A 36 2.73 14.21 -5.15
N LYS A 37 3.46 15.33 -4.97
CA LYS A 37 3.01 16.67 -5.33
C LYS A 37 2.46 16.79 -6.77
N PRO A 38 3.18 16.37 -7.83
CA PRO A 38 2.65 16.52 -9.19
C PRO A 38 1.40 15.65 -9.44
N LEU A 39 1.28 14.50 -8.79
CA LEU A 39 0.09 13.62 -8.92
C LEU A 39 -1.14 14.25 -8.29
N LEU A 40 -0.98 14.79 -7.07
CA LEU A 40 -2.05 15.46 -6.33
C LEU A 40 -2.47 16.78 -6.99
N GLN A 41 -1.52 17.55 -7.51
CA GLN A 41 -1.83 18.79 -8.24
C GLN A 41 -2.65 18.49 -9.49
N LYS A 42 -2.21 17.53 -10.31
CA LYS A 42 -2.93 17.19 -11.54
C LYS A 42 -4.33 16.64 -11.25
N TRP A 43 -4.49 15.84 -10.20
CA TRP A 43 -5.81 15.40 -9.74
C TRP A 43 -6.71 16.58 -9.34
N LEU A 44 -6.15 17.57 -8.63
CA LEU A 44 -6.90 18.76 -8.21
C LEU A 44 -7.37 19.55 -9.44
N ASP A 45 -6.49 19.80 -10.41
CA ASP A 45 -6.80 20.53 -11.63
C ASP A 45 -7.92 19.83 -12.44
N GLU A 46 -7.90 18.49 -12.53
CA GLU A 46 -8.92 17.67 -13.19
C GLU A 46 -10.26 17.66 -12.43
N ALA A 47 -10.21 17.60 -11.09
CA ALA A 47 -11.40 17.66 -10.24
C ALA A 47 -12.11 19.02 -10.39
N ASP A 48 -11.35 20.11 -10.38
CA ASP A 48 -11.86 21.47 -10.57
C ASP A 48 -12.46 21.66 -11.97
N SER A 49 -11.84 21.09 -13.01
CA SER A 49 -12.32 21.15 -14.40
C SER A 49 -13.61 20.34 -14.64
N THR A 50 -13.89 19.34 -13.80
CA THR A 50 -15.03 18.40 -13.95
C THR A 50 -16.28 18.82 -13.15
N THR A 51 -16.23 19.94 -12.43
CA THR A 51 -17.30 20.45 -11.53
C THR A 51 -18.64 20.78 -12.20
N GLY A 52 -18.82 20.52 -13.50
CA GLY A 52 -20.13 20.57 -14.19
C GLY A 52 -20.97 19.28 -14.09
N THR A 53 -20.39 18.11 -13.83
CA THR A 53 -21.14 16.85 -13.71
C THR A 53 -20.49 15.92 -12.69
N ALA A 54 -21.03 15.90 -11.47
CA ALA A 54 -20.63 15.03 -10.36
C ALA A 54 -20.70 13.50 -10.65
N THR A 55 -21.11 13.10 -11.85
CA THR A 55 -21.33 11.71 -12.26
C THR A 55 -20.14 11.06 -12.98
N SER A 56 -19.05 11.79 -13.27
CA SER A 56 -17.90 11.23 -14.01
C SER A 56 -16.88 10.53 -13.11
N ILE A 57 -16.76 10.89 -11.83
CA ILE A 57 -15.74 10.32 -10.92
C ILE A 57 -16.06 8.85 -10.62
N ASP A 58 -17.34 8.49 -10.48
CA ASP A 58 -17.79 7.09 -10.29
C ASP A 58 -17.49 6.19 -11.50
N LYS A 59 -17.48 6.75 -12.73
CA LYS A 59 -17.20 5.95 -13.94
C LYS A 59 -15.72 5.63 -14.11
N MET A 60 -14.83 6.43 -13.53
CA MET A 60 -13.40 6.17 -13.61
C MET A 60 -12.94 5.11 -12.58
N ALA A 61 -13.72 4.81 -11.54
CA ALA A 61 -13.37 3.86 -10.48
C ALA A 61 -13.19 2.39 -10.95
N ALA A 62 -13.47 2.05 -12.20
CA ALA A 62 -13.53 0.67 -12.70
C ALA A 62 -12.20 0.09 -13.22
N GLN A 63 -11.13 0.88 -13.37
CA GLN A 63 -9.84 0.39 -13.89
C GLN A 63 -8.69 0.60 -12.90
N GLY A 64 -8.72 -0.11 -11.77
CA GLY A 64 -7.66 -0.08 -10.76
C GLY A 64 -6.70 -1.27 -10.87
N SER A 65 -5.44 -0.99 -11.19
CA SER A 65 -4.33 -1.96 -11.01
C SER A 65 -4.25 -2.41 -9.54
N LYS A 66 -4.16 -3.74 -9.33
CA LYS A 66 -4.16 -4.36 -8.00
C LYS A 66 -2.79 -4.15 -7.33
N ARG A 67 -2.65 -3.07 -6.56
CA ARG A 67 -1.55 -2.95 -5.59
C ARG A 67 -1.56 -4.17 -4.64
N LYS A 68 -0.39 -4.73 -4.34
CA LYS A 68 -0.27 -5.80 -3.33
C LYS A 68 -0.87 -5.29 -2.01
N LYS A 69 -1.89 -6.00 -1.52
CA LYS A 69 -2.50 -5.72 -0.22
C LYS A 69 -1.52 -6.10 0.88
N ARG A 70 -1.56 -5.37 1.99
CA ARG A 70 -0.80 -5.72 3.19
C ARG A 70 -1.36 -7.03 3.74
N THR A 71 -0.49 -8.01 3.99
CA THR A 71 -0.87 -9.23 4.72
C THR A 71 -0.98 -8.89 6.20
N SER A 72 -2.15 -9.16 6.80
CA SER A 72 -2.31 -9.11 8.25
C SER A 72 -1.81 -10.42 8.84
N ILE A 73 -0.89 -10.34 9.80
CA ILE A 73 -0.36 -11.52 10.49
C ILE A 73 -1.03 -11.59 11.86
N GLU A 74 -1.64 -12.73 12.18
CA GLU A 74 -2.25 -12.96 13.48
C GLU A 74 -1.22 -12.90 14.61
N VAL A 75 -1.68 -12.54 15.82
CA VAL A 75 -0.79 -12.37 16.99
C VAL A 75 -0.09 -13.68 17.35
N SER A 76 -0.77 -14.82 17.24
CA SER A 76 -0.23 -16.16 17.46
C SER A 76 0.93 -16.45 16.49
N VAL A 77 0.71 -16.23 15.20
CA VAL A 77 1.70 -16.42 14.13
C VAL A 77 2.90 -15.47 14.31
N LYS A 78 2.65 -14.21 14.67
CA LYS A 78 3.71 -13.24 15.00
C LYS A 78 4.59 -13.75 16.14
N SER A 79 4.01 -14.29 17.21
CA SER A 79 4.78 -14.82 18.34
C SER A 79 5.68 -15.99 17.91
N MET A 80 5.20 -16.89 17.05
CA MET A 80 6.01 -17.99 16.51
C MET A 80 7.18 -17.48 15.65
N LEU A 81 6.94 -16.48 14.78
CA LEU A 81 7.98 -15.84 13.98
C LEU A 81 9.06 -15.20 14.87
N GLU A 82 8.66 -14.48 15.93
CA GLU A 82 9.58 -13.87 16.90
C GLU A 82 10.42 -14.91 17.64
N GLN A 83 9.82 -16.03 18.07
CA GLN A 83 10.56 -17.12 18.71
C GLN A 83 11.59 -17.76 17.77
N HIS A 84 11.26 -17.95 16.49
CA HIS A 84 12.20 -18.46 15.49
C HIS A 84 13.35 -17.46 15.27
N PHE A 85 13.04 -16.17 15.16
CA PHE A 85 14.03 -15.12 14.97
C PHE A 85 15.06 -15.07 16.09
N LEU A 86 14.65 -15.26 17.35
CA LEU A 86 15.57 -15.30 18.49
C LEU A 86 16.61 -16.43 18.39
N LYS A 87 16.27 -17.54 17.73
CA LYS A 87 17.18 -18.69 17.53
C LYS A 87 18.05 -18.52 16.29
N GLN A 88 17.46 -18.04 15.19
CA GLN A 88 18.12 -17.87 13.91
C GLN A 88 17.65 -16.54 13.26
N PRO A 89 18.35 -15.41 13.52
CA PRO A 89 17.97 -14.10 13.00
C PRO A 89 18.16 -13.94 11.48
N LYS A 90 18.94 -14.84 10.86
CA LYS A 90 19.26 -14.84 9.43
C LYS A 90 19.00 -16.22 8.82
N PRO A 91 17.73 -16.65 8.75
CA PRO A 91 17.41 -17.96 8.22
C PRO A 91 17.76 -18.07 6.73
N ALA A 92 18.23 -19.25 6.33
CA ALA A 92 18.48 -19.57 4.93
C ALA A 92 17.17 -19.82 4.17
N ALA A 93 17.24 -19.83 2.83
CA ALA A 93 16.04 -19.91 1.99
C ALA A 93 15.20 -21.19 2.18
N ASN A 94 15.83 -22.30 2.56
CA ASN A 94 15.17 -23.56 2.91
C ASN A 94 14.46 -23.45 4.26
N GLU A 95 15.08 -22.84 5.27
CA GLU A 95 14.48 -22.61 6.59
C GLU A 95 13.25 -21.70 6.48
N ILE A 96 13.33 -20.62 5.68
CA ILE A 96 12.19 -19.74 5.39
C ILE A 96 11.05 -20.53 4.73
N SER A 97 11.36 -21.44 3.80
CA SER A 97 10.34 -22.24 3.12
C SER A 97 9.64 -23.19 4.09
N GLY A 98 10.39 -23.91 4.92
CA GLY A 98 9.81 -24.79 5.94
C GLY A 98 8.97 -24.04 6.99
N LEU A 99 9.42 -22.85 7.40
CA LEU A 99 8.66 -22.01 8.32
C LEU A 99 7.35 -21.52 7.69
N ALA A 100 7.40 -21.09 6.43
CA ALA A 100 6.22 -20.67 5.67
C ALA A 100 5.19 -21.80 5.53
N ASP A 101 5.65 -23.01 5.21
CA ASP A 101 4.78 -24.20 5.12
C ASP A 101 4.12 -24.51 6.48
N SER A 102 4.89 -24.45 7.58
CA SER A 102 4.38 -24.72 8.93
C SER A 102 3.36 -23.69 9.43
N LEU A 103 3.51 -22.43 9.02
CA LEU A 103 2.63 -21.32 9.39
C LEU A 103 1.52 -21.09 8.36
N GLN A 104 1.48 -21.86 7.27
CA GLN A 104 0.55 -21.70 6.14
C GLN A 104 0.57 -20.27 5.56
N LEU A 105 1.77 -19.68 5.45
CA LEU A 105 1.99 -18.37 4.87
C LEU A 105 2.73 -18.48 3.53
N GLU A 106 2.57 -17.46 2.67
CA GLU A 106 3.44 -17.36 1.50
C GLU A 106 4.90 -17.17 1.93
N LYS A 107 5.82 -17.88 1.29
CA LYS A 107 7.28 -17.74 1.52
C LYS A 107 7.74 -16.28 1.50
N GLU A 108 7.20 -15.49 0.58
CA GLU A 108 7.56 -14.08 0.45
C GLU A 108 7.10 -13.24 1.64
N VAL A 109 5.98 -13.59 2.29
CA VAL A 109 5.51 -12.91 3.50
C VAL A 109 6.44 -13.19 4.68
N VAL A 110 6.97 -14.41 4.79
CA VAL A 110 7.92 -14.79 5.87
C VAL A 110 9.31 -14.22 5.62
N ARG A 111 9.71 -14.05 4.35
CA ARG A 111 11.02 -13.51 3.96
C ARG A 111 11.16 -12.01 4.22
N VAL A 112 10.08 -11.25 4.01
CA VAL A 112 10.03 -9.77 4.13
C VAL A 112 10.05 -9.35 5.59
#